data_AF-A0A8B7DNM7-F1
#
_entry.id   AF-A0A8B7DNM7-F1
#
_cell.length_a   1.000
_cell.length_b   1.000
_cell.length_c   1.000
_cell.angle_alpha   90.00
_cell.angle_beta   90.00
_cell.angle_gamma   90.00
#
_symmetry.space_group_name_H-M   'P 1'
#
loop_
_entity.id
_entity.type
_entity.pdbx_description
1 polymer ?
#
loop_
_entity_poly.entity_id
_entity_poly.type
_entity_poly.pdbx_seq_one_letter_code
_entity_poly.pdbx_strand_id
1 'polypeptide(L)'
;MENTGISIKDCRGQSYDNAANMSGRFNGMQAKIKEHNNLAEYIPCCAHSLNLVGQCAVGCCSEAVTFLYFVNKLFVFFSASTSRWNRLMAVLKPLNMPTLKRLSDTRWSVHYDAVHSLQVGYTQVKSTLDIMCQDMSQKPETRLEAAGLKDIMSHHETGILVQLWSKILNRFNLTSKYLQGADMDLNTATELLRSLGDFVHSLRSQFTAFEKEGKDLGTDSYKGESRRKRKRSQRWDYGDSEDLELSPSDKFKVQCFLPIVDQLLVALKQRANAYDTVSKRFGFLKNLQSLSNDGMRDHVLFVCETYFEDVDPNCHGEFIHFTSLFAKLSPPN
;
A
#
# COMPACT_ATOMS: atom_id res chain seq x y z
N MET A 1 -22.11 -17.61 -19.00
CA MET A 1 -21.34 -18.52 -19.87
C MET A 1 -22.29 -19.45 -20.62
N GLU A 2 -23.15 -20.20 -19.92
CA GLU A 2 -24.14 -21.08 -20.58
C GLU A 2 -25.17 -20.30 -21.43
N ASN A 3 -25.69 -19.19 -20.93
CA ASN A 3 -26.59 -18.30 -21.69
C ASN A 3 -25.93 -17.62 -22.91
N THR A 4 -24.60 -17.69 -23.02
CA THR A 4 -23.85 -17.19 -24.19
C THR A 4 -23.30 -18.33 -25.05
N GLY A 5 -23.68 -19.59 -24.78
CA GLY A 5 -23.23 -20.77 -25.50
C GLY A 5 -21.77 -21.16 -25.27
N ILE A 6 -21.09 -20.58 -24.28
CA ILE A 6 -19.67 -20.87 -23.98
C ILE A 6 -19.63 -21.89 -22.83
N SER A 7 -19.00 -23.03 -23.06
CA SER A 7 -18.85 -24.07 -22.04
C SER A 7 -17.86 -23.61 -20.96
N ILE A 8 -18.18 -23.87 -19.70
CA ILE A 8 -17.24 -23.61 -18.60
C ILE A 8 -15.98 -24.48 -18.71
N LYS A 9 -16.04 -25.60 -19.44
CA LYS A 9 -14.90 -26.46 -19.74
C LYS A 9 -13.86 -25.78 -20.63
N ASP A 10 -14.21 -24.69 -21.32
CA ASP A 10 -13.28 -23.93 -22.17
C ASP A 10 -12.63 -22.77 -21.40
N CYS A 11 -13.00 -22.55 -20.13
CA CYS A 11 -12.41 -21.51 -19.29
C CYS A 11 -10.97 -21.90 -18.87
N ARG A 12 -9.98 -21.01 -19.09
CA ARG A 12 -8.56 -21.25 -18.71
C ARG A 12 -8.05 -20.27 -17.66
N GLY A 13 -8.83 -19.23 -17.38
CA GLY A 13 -8.46 -18.22 -16.40
C GLY A 13 -9.69 -17.50 -15.86
N GLN A 14 -9.59 -17.09 -14.61
CA GLN A 14 -10.60 -16.29 -13.92
C GLN A 14 -9.91 -15.19 -13.12
N SER A 15 -10.38 -13.96 -13.26
CA SER A 15 -9.87 -12.80 -12.53
C SER A 15 -11.00 -11.85 -12.14
N TYR A 16 -10.99 -11.42 -10.89
CA TYR A 16 -11.97 -10.49 -10.31
C TYR A 16 -11.43 -9.91 -8.99
N ASP A 17 -12.27 -9.16 -8.27
CA ASP A 17 -11.88 -8.56 -7.00
C ASP A 17 -11.53 -9.59 -5.92
N ASN A 18 -10.87 -9.12 -4.86
CA ASN A 18 -10.43 -9.98 -3.77
C ASN A 18 -11.44 -10.06 -2.63
N ALA A 19 -12.73 -9.79 -2.89
CA ALA A 19 -13.75 -9.96 -1.87
C ALA A 19 -13.80 -11.43 -1.42
N ALA A 20 -14.13 -11.68 -0.15
CA ALA A 20 -14.03 -13.03 0.42
C ALA A 20 -14.95 -14.05 -0.26
N ASN A 21 -16.13 -13.60 -0.71
CA ASN A 21 -17.08 -14.38 -1.51
C ASN A 21 -16.55 -14.71 -2.91
N MET A 22 -15.60 -13.94 -3.44
CA MET A 22 -15.02 -14.15 -4.76
C MET A 22 -13.73 -14.98 -4.67
N SER A 23 -12.77 -14.51 -3.87
CA SER A 23 -11.40 -15.04 -3.77
C SER A 23 -11.22 -16.18 -2.77
N GLY A 24 -12.24 -16.49 -1.96
CA GLY A 24 -12.18 -17.50 -0.91
C GLY A 24 -11.74 -18.88 -1.40
N ARG A 25 -10.74 -19.47 -0.74
CA ARG A 25 -10.11 -20.75 -1.13
C ARG A 25 -11.05 -21.95 -1.07
N PHE A 26 -12.05 -21.93 -0.18
CA PHE A 26 -12.94 -23.06 0.06
C PHE A 26 -14.36 -22.81 -0.45
N ASN A 27 -14.93 -21.64 -0.13
CA ASN A 27 -16.33 -21.31 -0.44
C ASN A 27 -16.47 -20.11 -1.38
N GLY A 28 -15.37 -19.56 -1.88
CA GLY A 28 -15.40 -18.44 -2.83
C GLY A 28 -15.77 -18.89 -4.24
N MET A 29 -16.17 -17.94 -5.08
CA MET A 29 -16.42 -18.17 -6.50
C MET A 29 -15.25 -18.90 -7.17
N GLN A 30 -14.01 -18.58 -6.79
CA GLN A 30 -12.83 -19.22 -7.41
C GLN A 30 -12.74 -20.72 -7.15
N ALA A 31 -13.13 -21.15 -5.95
CA ALA A 31 -13.17 -22.55 -5.57
C ALA A 31 -14.26 -23.28 -6.36
N LYS A 32 -15.46 -22.69 -6.44
CA LYS A 32 -16.60 -23.26 -7.18
C LYS A 32 -16.33 -23.39 -8.68
N ILE A 33 -15.68 -22.39 -9.30
CA ILE A 33 -15.30 -22.50 -10.72
C ILE A 33 -14.25 -23.61 -10.90
N LYS A 34 -13.26 -23.71 -9.99
CA LYS A 34 -12.25 -24.78 -10.03
C LYS A 34 -12.85 -26.18 -9.88
N GLU A 35 -13.88 -26.35 -9.04
CA GLU A 35 -14.61 -27.63 -8.93
C GLU A 35 -15.21 -28.10 -10.26
N HIS A 36 -15.65 -27.16 -11.11
CA HIS A 36 -16.21 -27.48 -12.44
C HIS A 36 -15.11 -27.60 -13.50
N ASN A 37 -14.03 -26.83 -13.37
CA ASN A 37 -12.90 -26.81 -14.28
C ASN A 37 -11.59 -26.45 -13.55
N ASN A 38 -10.77 -27.46 -13.28
CA ASN A 38 -9.49 -27.31 -12.60
C ASN A 38 -8.45 -26.48 -13.40
N LEU A 39 -8.64 -26.34 -14.72
CA LEU A 39 -7.77 -25.55 -15.60
C LEU A 39 -8.09 -24.04 -15.53
N ALA A 40 -9.20 -23.63 -14.93
CA ALA A 40 -9.56 -22.22 -14.78
C ALA A 40 -8.75 -21.58 -13.64
N GLU A 41 -7.51 -21.18 -13.94
CA GLU A 41 -6.61 -20.62 -12.94
C GLU A 41 -7.09 -19.27 -12.42
N TYR A 42 -7.07 -19.09 -11.09
CA TYR A 42 -7.49 -17.86 -10.46
C TYR A 42 -6.33 -16.89 -10.29
N ILE A 43 -6.51 -15.69 -10.85
CA ILE A 43 -5.56 -14.60 -10.77
C ILE A 43 -6.26 -13.42 -10.10
N PRO A 44 -5.83 -13.02 -8.88
CA PRO A 44 -6.46 -11.88 -8.23
C PRO A 44 -6.29 -10.61 -9.06
N CYS A 45 -7.26 -9.69 -8.99
CA CYS A 45 -7.10 -8.38 -9.61
C CYS A 45 -5.91 -7.62 -8.98
N CYS A 46 -4.97 -7.17 -9.80
CA CYS A 46 -3.74 -6.53 -9.33
C CYS A 46 -4.02 -5.16 -8.69
N ALA A 47 -4.88 -4.36 -9.32
CA ALA A 47 -5.30 -3.06 -8.79
C ALA A 47 -5.99 -3.18 -7.42
N HIS A 48 -6.87 -4.17 -7.25
CA HIS A 48 -7.55 -4.39 -5.97
C HIS A 48 -6.60 -5.00 -4.92
N SER A 49 -5.58 -5.75 -5.34
CA SER A 49 -4.59 -6.34 -4.43
C SER A 49 -3.79 -5.28 -3.66
N LEU A 50 -3.45 -4.14 -4.29
CA LEU A 50 -2.72 -3.05 -3.62
C LEU A 50 -3.56 -2.32 -2.56
N ASN A 51 -4.87 -2.17 -2.78
CA ASN A 51 -5.75 -1.54 -1.78
C ASN A 51 -5.77 -2.35 -0.48
N LEU A 52 -5.78 -3.69 -0.58
CA LEU A 52 -5.78 -4.57 0.58
C LEU A 52 -4.43 -4.55 1.33
N VAL A 53 -3.31 -4.40 0.62
CA VAL A 53 -1.98 -4.24 1.25
C VAL A 53 -1.95 -3.02 2.16
N GLY A 54 -2.51 -1.90 1.70
CA GLY A 54 -2.61 -0.67 2.49
C GLY A 54 -3.44 -0.85 3.77
N GLN A 55 -4.61 -1.47 3.66
CA GLN A 55 -5.49 -1.72 4.80
C GLN A 55 -4.82 -2.59 5.88
N CYS A 56 -4.13 -3.66 5.48
CA CYS A 56 -3.41 -4.52 6.43
C CYS A 56 -2.30 -3.77 7.17
N ALA A 57 -1.60 -2.86 6.50
CA ALA A 57 -0.49 -2.11 7.10
C ALA A 57 -0.94 -1.09 8.15
N VAL A 58 -2.13 -0.49 8.01
CA VAL A 58 -2.67 0.41 9.04
C VAL A 58 -3.01 -0.34 10.31
N GLY A 59 -3.62 -1.52 10.16
CA GLY A 59 -4.09 -2.32 11.30
C GLY A 59 -2.99 -2.98 12.13
N CYS A 60 -1.71 -2.86 11.73
CA CYS A 60 -0.62 -3.56 12.39
C CYS A 60 -0.19 -2.95 13.73
N CYS A 61 -0.42 -1.65 13.95
CA CYS A 61 -0.07 -0.96 15.18
C CYS A 61 -1.07 0.17 15.51
N SER A 62 -1.18 0.48 16.80
CA SER A 62 -2.17 1.44 17.29
C SER A 62 -1.89 2.88 16.81
N GLU A 63 -0.62 3.20 16.62
CA GLU A 63 -0.10 4.49 16.20
C GLU A 63 -0.49 4.78 14.75
N ALA A 64 -0.39 3.79 13.85
CA ALA A 64 -0.82 3.93 12.45
C ALA A 64 -2.33 4.16 12.33
N VAL A 65 -3.14 3.39 13.09
CA VAL A 65 -4.59 3.57 13.16
C VAL A 65 -4.94 4.98 13.67
N THR A 66 -4.31 5.38 14.77
CA THR A 66 -4.53 6.69 15.40
C THR A 66 -4.16 7.84 14.45
N PHE A 67 -3.07 7.68 13.70
CA PHE A 67 -2.62 8.67 12.72
C PHE A 67 -3.65 8.89 11.61
N LEU A 68 -4.15 7.84 10.97
CA LEU A 68 -5.15 8.01 9.91
C LEU A 68 -6.49 8.50 10.45
N TYR A 69 -6.88 8.07 11.64
CA TYR A 69 -8.04 8.65 12.32
C TYR A 69 -7.88 10.15 12.53
N PHE A 70 -6.68 10.59 12.95
CA PHE A 70 -6.33 11.99 13.10
C PHE A 70 -6.39 12.76 11.76
N VAL A 71 -5.85 12.22 10.67
CA VAL A 71 -5.94 12.84 9.32
C VAL A 71 -7.40 13.07 8.93
N ASN A 72 -8.27 12.08 9.14
CA ASN A 72 -9.69 12.22 8.86
C ASN A 72 -10.38 13.23 9.80
N LYS A 73 -10.00 13.24 11.09
CA LYS A 73 -10.53 14.18 12.08
C LYS A 73 -10.20 15.63 11.72
N LEU A 74 -9.00 15.91 11.22
CA LEU A 74 -8.63 17.23 10.68
C LEU A 74 -9.57 17.65 9.55
N PHE A 75 -9.81 16.78 8.58
CA PHE A 75 -10.73 17.06 7.48
C PHE A 75 -12.14 17.35 7.99
N VAL A 76 -12.67 16.50 8.87
CA VAL A 76 -14.03 16.65 9.44
C VAL A 76 -14.13 17.97 10.21
N PHE A 77 -13.10 18.34 10.98
CA PHE A 77 -13.07 19.60 11.71
C PHE A 77 -13.20 20.79 10.77
N PHE A 78 -12.38 20.91 9.72
CA PHE A 78 -12.48 22.06 8.81
C PHE A 78 -13.76 22.04 7.96
N SER A 79 -14.14 20.87 7.44
CA SER A 79 -15.30 20.75 6.53
C SER A 79 -16.65 20.92 7.22
N ALA A 80 -16.74 20.69 8.53
CA ALA A 80 -17.98 20.84 9.29
C ALA A 80 -18.39 22.31 9.51
N SER A 81 -17.67 23.31 8.99
CA SER A 81 -18.14 24.71 8.96
C SER A 81 -17.56 25.46 7.77
N THR A 82 -18.43 26.15 7.02
CA THR A 82 -18.02 27.04 5.92
C THR A 82 -17.05 28.12 6.36
N SER A 83 -17.21 28.67 7.57
CA SER A 83 -16.29 29.67 8.13
C SER A 83 -14.89 29.07 8.36
N ARG A 84 -14.81 27.88 8.98
CA ARG A 84 -13.54 27.18 9.21
C ARG A 84 -12.86 26.80 7.91
N TRP A 85 -13.62 26.26 6.97
CA TRP A 85 -13.12 25.92 5.64
C TRP A 85 -12.57 27.15 4.91
N ASN A 86 -13.28 28.27 4.92
CA ASN A 86 -12.84 29.50 4.27
C ASN A 86 -11.56 30.06 4.89
N ARG A 87 -11.40 29.98 6.22
CA ARG A 87 -10.15 30.38 6.90
C ARG A 87 -8.97 29.52 6.44
N LEU A 88 -9.14 28.20 6.34
CA LEU A 88 -8.10 27.32 5.82
C LEU A 88 -7.79 27.63 4.34
N MET A 89 -8.81 27.78 3.50
CA MET A 89 -8.64 28.07 2.08
C MET A 89 -7.97 29.42 1.83
N ALA A 90 -8.16 30.41 2.71
CA ALA A 90 -7.51 31.70 2.61
C ALA A 90 -5.97 31.60 2.75
N VAL A 91 -5.47 30.59 3.46
CA VAL A 91 -4.03 30.34 3.60
C VAL A 91 -3.51 29.40 2.51
N LEU A 92 -4.29 28.39 2.11
CA LEU A 92 -3.85 27.39 1.13
C LEU A 92 -3.91 27.87 -0.32
N LYS A 93 -4.97 28.59 -0.73
CA LYS A 93 -5.17 29.01 -2.13
C LYS A 93 -4.08 29.95 -2.66
N PRO A 94 -3.63 30.99 -1.93
CA PRO A 94 -2.59 31.89 -2.43
C PRO A 94 -1.26 31.19 -2.70
N LEU A 95 -0.99 30.09 -1.99
CA LEU A 95 0.22 29.28 -2.13
C LEU A 95 0.04 28.11 -3.12
N ASN A 96 -1.12 28.02 -3.80
CA ASN A 96 -1.49 26.92 -4.68
C ASN A 96 -1.35 25.53 -4.03
N MET A 97 -1.64 25.44 -2.73
CA MET A 97 -1.51 24.20 -1.96
C MET A 97 -2.74 23.29 -2.13
N PRO A 98 -2.54 21.96 -2.13
CA PRO A 98 -3.64 21.00 -2.15
C PRO A 98 -4.56 21.15 -0.94
N THR A 99 -5.85 20.91 -1.15
CA THR A 99 -6.88 20.98 -0.11
C THR A 99 -6.99 19.67 0.65
N LEU A 100 -7.26 19.74 1.97
CA LEU A 100 -7.48 18.56 2.80
C LEU A 100 -8.59 17.67 2.20
N LYS A 101 -8.36 16.36 2.22
CA LYS A 101 -9.31 15.37 1.70
C LYS A 101 -9.81 14.44 2.80
N ARG A 102 -11.04 13.95 2.63
CA ARG A 102 -11.61 12.91 3.47
C ARG A 102 -10.97 11.57 3.15
N LEU A 103 -10.72 10.75 4.17
CA LEU A 103 -10.35 9.35 3.95
C LEU A 103 -11.57 8.55 3.45
N SER A 104 -11.30 7.51 2.66
CA SER A 104 -12.30 6.55 2.21
C SER A 104 -11.97 5.18 2.77
N ASP A 105 -12.95 4.49 3.36
CA ASP A 105 -12.73 3.14 3.89
C ASP A 105 -12.43 2.11 2.79
N THR A 106 -12.93 2.36 1.57
CA THR A 106 -12.90 1.40 0.44
C THR A 106 -11.91 1.76 -0.66
N ARG A 107 -11.47 3.02 -0.78
CA ARG A 107 -10.58 3.48 -1.87
C ARG A 107 -9.27 4.03 -1.33
N TRP A 108 -8.25 3.16 -1.28
CA TRP A 108 -6.92 3.49 -0.77
C TRP A 108 -6.21 4.59 -1.57
N SER A 109 -6.51 4.73 -2.86
CA SER A 109 -5.98 5.83 -3.69
C SER A 109 -6.30 7.23 -3.13
N VAL A 110 -7.40 7.38 -2.38
CA VAL A 110 -7.80 8.66 -1.75
C VAL A 110 -6.98 8.96 -0.49
N HIS A 111 -6.39 7.95 0.13
CA HIS A 111 -5.52 8.15 1.31
C HIS A 111 -4.24 8.88 0.93
N TYR A 112 -3.71 8.63 -0.27
CA TYR A 112 -2.59 9.40 -0.80
C TYR A 112 -2.93 10.89 -0.84
N ASP A 113 -4.05 11.27 -1.46
CA ASP A 113 -4.42 12.69 -1.58
C ASP A 113 -4.62 13.34 -0.21
N ALA A 114 -5.19 12.62 0.76
CA ALA A 114 -5.39 13.12 2.12
C ALA A 114 -4.07 13.35 2.86
N VAL A 115 -3.17 12.35 2.90
CA VAL A 115 -1.88 12.47 3.58
C VAL A 115 -0.96 13.46 2.86
N HIS A 116 -0.95 13.46 1.53
CA HIS A 116 -0.15 14.39 0.73
C HIS A 116 -0.62 15.84 0.93
N SER A 117 -1.94 16.09 0.93
CA SER A 117 -2.47 17.43 1.19
C SER A 117 -2.10 17.95 2.58
N LEU A 118 -2.09 17.07 3.59
CA LEU A 118 -1.63 17.40 4.93
C LEU A 118 -0.11 17.67 4.98
N GLN A 119 0.71 16.85 4.31
CA GLN A 119 2.17 17.01 4.27
C GLN A 119 2.54 18.38 3.66
N VAL A 120 1.96 18.73 2.52
CA VAL A 120 2.27 19.98 1.81
C VAL A 120 1.75 21.20 2.58
N GLY A 121 0.55 21.11 3.14
CA GLY A 121 -0.08 22.20 3.89
C GLY A 121 0.19 22.20 5.39
N TYR A 122 1.14 21.40 5.89
CA TYR A 122 1.25 21.07 7.32
C TYR A 122 1.35 22.32 8.21
N THR A 123 2.26 23.23 7.86
CA THR A 123 2.49 24.47 8.59
C THR A 123 1.27 25.40 8.56
N GLN A 124 0.62 25.51 7.40
CA GLN A 124 -0.56 26.36 7.20
C GLN A 124 -1.77 25.84 7.97
N VAL A 125 -1.97 24.52 7.96
CA VAL A 125 -3.01 23.85 8.75
C VAL A 125 -2.77 24.08 10.24
N LYS A 126 -1.53 23.86 10.71
CA LYS A 126 -1.15 24.07 12.12
C LYS A 126 -1.33 25.52 12.58
N SER A 127 -0.91 26.48 11.76
CA SER A 127 -1.08 27.91 12.03
C SER A 127 -2.56 28.31 12.07
N THR A 128 -3.37 27.79 11.15
CA THR A 128 -4.82 28.04 11.15
C THR A 128 -5.47 27.51 12.43
N LEU A 129 -5.09 26.32 12.89
CA LEU A 129 -5.59 25.77 14.16
C LEU A 129 -5.16 26.61 15.37
N ASP A 130 -3.95 27.16 15.35
CA ASP A 130 -3.44 28.05 16.41
C ASP A 130 -4.24 29.35 16.51
N ILE A 131 -4.52 29.99 15.38
CA ILE A 131 -5.38 31.18 15.34
C ILE A 131 -6.77 30.84 15.88
N MET A 132 -7.32 29.69 15.49
CA MET A 132 -8.66 29.28 15.88
C MET A 132 -8.79 28.93 17.37
N CYS A 133 -7.75 28.36 17.99
CA CYS A 133 -7.81 28.03 19.41
C CYS A 133 -7.74 29.28 20.31
N GLN A 134 -7.19 30.39 19.79
CA GLN A 134 -7.08 31.68 20.48
C GLN A 134 -8.25 32.63 20.17
N ASP A 135 -9.08 32.34 19.16
CA ASP A 135 -10.20 33.18 18.73
C ASP A 135 -11.37 33.12 19.73
N MET A 136 -11.45 34.10 20.64
CA MET A 136 -12.49 34.20 21.66
C MET A 136 -13.92 34.35 21.11
N SER A 137 -14.07 34.69 19.82
CA SER A 137 -15.39 34.74 19.16
C SER A 137 -15.94 33.33 18.83
N GLN A 138 -15.08 32.31 18.81
CA GLN A 138 -15.48 30.93 18.58
C GLN A 138 -16.06 30.30 19.84
N LYS A 139 -16.93 29.30 19.64
CA LYS A 139 -17.44 28.45 20.73
C LYS A 139 -16.27 27.78 21.49
N PRO A 140 -16.35 27.66 22.83
CA PRO A 140 -15.33 27.01 23.63
C PRO A 140 -14.94 25.61 23.12
N GLU A 141 -15.92 24.82 22.69
CA GLU A 141 -15.72 23.46 22.16
C GLU A 141 -14.85 23.47 20.90
N THR A 142 -15.11 24.42 19.97
CA THR A 142 -14.32 24.58 18.75
C THR A 142 -12.86 24.94 19.07
N ARG A 143 -12.64 25.81 20.07
CA ARG A 143 -11.29 26.21 20.48
C ARG A 143 -10.53 25.04 21.10
N LEU A 144 -11.19 24.27 21.97
CA LEU A 144 -10.61 23.09 22.61
C LEU A 144 -10.29 21.99 21.58
N GLU A 145 -11.19 21.76 20.62
CA GLU A 145 -10.94 20.79 19.54
C GLU A 145 -9.77 21.23 18.64
N ALA A 146 -9.70 22.53 18.28
CA ALA A 146 -8.59 23.09 17.52
C ALA A 146 -7.25 22.95 18.27
N ALA A 147 -7.25 23.23 19.58
CA ALA A 147 -6.07 23.07 20.44
C ALA A 147 -5.61 21.60 20.49
N GLY A 148 -6.54 20.66 20.64
CA GLY A 148 -6.21 19.22 20.64
C GLY A 148 -5.65 18.73 19.30
N LEU A 149 -6.20 19.20 18.18
CA LEU A 149 -5.68 18.86 16.85
C LEU A 149 -4.28 19.46 16.62
N LYS A 150 -4.04 20.70 17.05
CA LYS A 150 -2.72 21.35 17.02
C LYS A 150 -1.69 20.60 17.88
N ASP A 151 -2.10 20.14 19.06
CA ASP A 151 -1.23 19.37 19.96
C ASP A 151 -0.77 18.07 19.30
N ILE A 152 -1.69 17.33 18.69
CA ILE A 152 -1.35 16.12 17.92
C ILE A 152 -0.39 16.44 16.76
N MET A 153 -0.60 17.54 16.03
CA MET A 153 0.33 18.01 14.99
C MET A 153 1.70 18.46 15.52
N SER A 154 1.82 18.67 16.82
CA SER A 154 3.08 19.06 17.44
C SER A 154 3.90 17.85 17.85
N HIS A 155 3.30 16.68 18.05
CA HIS A 155 4.05 15.46 18.37
C HIS A 155 5.04 15.06 17.26
N HIS A 156 6.22 14.62 17.69
CA HIS A 156 7.28 14.15 16.80
C HIS A 156 6.82 12.95 15.96
N GLU A 157 6.11 12.02 16.60
CA GLU A 157 5.57 10.81 15.98
C GLU A 157 4.62 11.14 14.82
N THR A 158 3.81 12.20 14.95
CA THR A 158 2.91 12.65 13.88
C THR A 158 3.71 13.12 12.67
N GLY A 159 4.79 13.88 12.90
CA GLY A 159 5.69 14.33 11.84
C GLY A 159 6.32 13.15 11.09
N ILE A 160 6.85 12.17 11.82
CA ILE A 160 7.42 10.94 11.23
C ILE A 160 6.38 10.20 10.38
N LEU A 161 5.16 10.02 10.91
CA LEU A 161 4.10 9.29 10.23
C LEU A 161 3.59 10.01 8.98
N VAL A 162 3.51 11.34 8.98
CA VAL A 162 3.18 12.11 7.76
C VAL A 162 4.19 11.85 6.66
N GLN A 163 5.49 11.89 6.97
CA GLN A 163 6.54 11.69 5.97
C GLN A 163 6.58 10.25 5.47
N LEU A 164 6.50 9.28 6.38
CA LEU A 164 6.49 7.86 6.06
C LEU A 164 5.29 7.50 5.17
N TRP A 165 4.07 7.83 5.61
CA TRP A 165 2.86 7.49 4.86
C TRP A 165 2.78 8.26 3.54
N SER A 166 3.24 9.52 3.47
CA SER A 166 3.27 10.23 2.19
C SER A 166 4.15 9.52 1.16
N LYS A 167 5.38 9.13 1.52
CA LYS A 167 6.29 8.42 0.61
C LYS A 167 5.74 7.06 0.18
N ILE A 168 5.20 6.28 1.14
CA ILE A 168 4.60 4.97 0.85
C ILE A 168 3.39 5.13 -0.08
N LEU A 169 2.42 5.96 0.30
CA LEU A 169 1.17 6.13 -0.44
C LEU A 169 1.40 6.71 -1.84
N ASN A 170 2.39 7.59 -2.02
CA ASN A 170 2.75 8.08 -3.34
C ASN A 170 3.19 6.95 -4.27
N ARG A 171 4.15 6.13 -3.83
CA ARG A 171 4.65 5.01 -4.63
C ARG A 171 3.53 4.00 -4.91
N PHE A 172 2.71 3.67 -3.92
CA PHE A 172 1.54 2.81 -4.08
C PHE A 172 0.52 3.37 -5.09
N ASN A 173 0.21 4.66 -5.03
CA ASN A 173 -0.73 5.32 -5.94
C ASN A 173 -0.20 5.31 -7.38
N LEU A 174 1.09 5.61 -7.58
CA LEU A 174 1.72 5.54 -8.89
C LEU A 174 1.65 4.11 -9.45
N THR A 175 2.12 3.12 -8.68
CA THR A 175 2.06 1.71 -9.09
C THR A 175 0.62 1.28 -9.40
N SER A 176 -0.36 1.66 -8.58
CA SER A 176 -1.77 1.36 -8.81
C SER A 176 -2.31 1.98 -10.10
N LYS A 177 -1.94 3.22 -10.43
CA LYS A 177 -2.36 3.88 -11.67
C LYS A 177 -1.77 3.18 -12.89
N TYR A 178 -0.48 2.82 -12.83
CA TYR A 178 0.16 2.04 -13.89
C TYR A 178 -0.54 0.70 -14.11
N LEU A 179 -0.79 -0.06 -13.03
CA LEU A 179 -1.47 -1.36 -13.10
C LEU A 179 -2.91 -1.31 -13.63
N GLN A 180 -3.53 -0.14 -13.67
CA GLN A 180 -4.87 0.09 -14.23
C GLN A 180 -4.84 0.51 -15.71
N GLY A 181 -3.65 0.64 -16.31
CA GLY A 181 -3.49 0.98 -17.72
C GLY A 181 -4.01 -0.12 -18.65
N ALA A 182 -4.50 0.25 -19.83
CA ALA A 182 -5.04 -0.68 -20.82
C ALA A 182 -3.97 -1.60 -21.42
N ASP A 183 -2.75 -1.08 -21.59
CA ASP A 183 -1.61 -1.81 -22.17
C ASP A 183 -0.82 -2.62 -21.12
N MET A 184 -1.43 -2.90 -19.96
CA MET A 184 -0.75 -3.59 -18.87
C MET A 184 -0.61 -5.09 -19.15
N ASP A 185 0.62 -5.58 -19.09
CA ASP A 185 0.94 -7.01 -19.21
C ASP A 185 1.40 -7.64 -17.89
N LEU A 186 1.34 -8.96 -17.84
CA LEU A 186 1.65 -9.76 -16.66
C LEU A 186 3.09 -9.57 -16.15
N ASN A 187 4.07 -9.45 -17.04
CA ASN A 187 5.48 -9.33 -16.65
C ASN A 187 5.73 -7.96 -16.05
N THR A 188 5.26 -6.89 -16.71
CA THR A 188 5.34 -5.53 -16.17
C THR A 188 4.63 -5.43 -14.83
N ALA A 189 3.44 -6.03 -14.69
CA ALA A 189 2.72 -6.05 -13.41
C ALA A 189 3.53 -6.73 -12.29
N THR A 190 4.16 -7.87 -12.59
CA THR A 190 4.98 -8.62 -11.63
C THR A 190 6.25 -7.85 -11.25
N GLU A 191 6.90 -7.21 -12.20
CA GLU A 191 8.07 -6.35 -11.98
C GLU A 191 7.72 -5.10 -11.15
N LEU A 192 6.58 -4.47 -11.42
CA LEU A 192 6.09 -3.33 -10.66
C LEU A 192 5.80 -3.70 -9.19
N LEU A 193 5.21 -4.87 -8.93
CA LEU A 193 5.00 -5.37 -7.58
C LEU A 193 6.32 -5.67 -6.87
N ARG A 194 7.30 -6.26 -7.58
CA ARG A 194 8.64 -6.52 -7.03
C ARG A 194 9.37 -5.22 -6.71
N SER A 195 9.38 -4.25 -7.64
CA SER A 195 9.96 -2.92 -7.44
C SER A 195 9.31 -2.18 -6.26
N LEU A 196 8.00 -2.32 -6.08
CA LEU A 196 7.30 -1.76 -4.93
C LEU A 196 7.75 -2.44 -3.62
N GLY A 197 7.95 -3.76 -3.64
CA GLY A 197 8.51 -4.53 -2.53
C GLY A 197 9.93 -4.08 -2.17
N ASP A 198 10.81 -3.93 -3.16
CA ASP A 198 12.19 -3.47 -2.98
C ASP A 198 12.23 -2.05 -2.42
N PHE A 199 11.36 -1.17 -2.92
CA PHE A 199 11.17 0.18 -2.37
C PHE A 199 10.79 0.13 -0.89
N VAL A 200 9.76 -0.64 -0.51
CA VAL A 200 9.35 -0.76 0.90
C VAL A 200 10.48 -1.37 1.75
N HIS A 201 11.21 -2.34 1.21
CA HIS A 201 12.34 -2.96 1.91
C HIS A 201 13.43 -1.94 2.22
N SER A 202 13.72 -1.05 1.26
CA SER A 202 14.69 0.02 1.44
C SER A 202 14.29 1.00 2.56
N LEU A 203 12.99 1.17 2.86
CA LEU A 203 12.53 2.05 3.94
C LEU A 203 12.94 1.52 5.32
N ARG A 204 13.11 0.21 5.48
CA ARG A 204 13.42 -0.44 6.77
C ARG A 204 14.68 0.15 7.43
N SER A 205 15.68 0.55 6.64
CA SER A 205 16.93 1.15 7.12
C SER A 205 16.92 2.69 7.19
N GLN A 206 15.82 3.34 6.81
CA GLN A 206 15.73 4.81 6.67
C GLN A 206 15.07 5.50 7.87
N PHE A 207 14.88 4.80 8.99
CA PHE A 207 14.21 5.38 10.16
C PHE A 207 14.81 6.72 10.62
N THR A 208 16.14 6.82 10.68
CA THR A 208 16.85 8.05 11.09
C THR A 208 16.59 9.24 10.16
N ALA A 209 16.39 8.98 8.86
CA ALA A 209 16.03 10.02 7.91
C ALA A 209 14.60 10.52 8.17
N PHE A 210 13.66 9.61 8.40
CA PHE A 210 12.28 9.97 8.74
C PHE A 210 12.15 10.67 10.09
N GLU A 211 12.95 10.27 11.08
CA GLU A 211 13.05 10.94 12.38
C GLU A 211 13.49 12.39 12.21
N LYS A 212 14.52 12.63 11.38
CA LYS A 212 14.98 13.99 11.05
C LYS A 212 13.91 14.79 10.30
N GLU A 213 13.28 14.22 9.27
CA GLU A 213 12.22 14.91 8.51
C GLU A 213 10.97 15.18 9.39
N GLY A 214 10.68 14.31 10.36
CA GLY A 214 9.59 14.50 11.32
C GLY A 214 9.86 15.65 12.28
N LYS A 215 11.12 15.90 12.62
CA LYS A 215 11.57 17.04 13.43
C LYS A 215 11.21 18.38 12.81
N ASP A 216 11.33 18.48 11.49
CA ASP A 216 11.04 19.74 10.77
C ASP A 216 9.53 20.10 10.81
N LEU A 217 8.65 19.13 11.08
CA LEU A 217 7.20 19.31 11.17
C LEU A 217 6.69 19.43 12.63
N GLY A 218 7.27 18.65 13.53
CA GLY A 218 6.84 18.49 14.92
C GLY A 218 7.77 19.17 15.94
N THR A 219 7.68 18.71 17.18
CA THR A 219 8.66 18.99 18.23
C THR A 219 9.78 17.95 18.22
N ASP A 220 10.90 18.27 18.86
CA ASP A 220 12.05 17.37 19.02
C ASP A 220 11.82 16.21 19.99
N SER A 221 10.75 16.26 20.80
CA SER A 221 10.53 15.32 21.90
C SER A 221 9.42 14.32 21.59
N TYR A 222 9.66 13.05 21.95
CA TYR A 222 8.69 11.97 21.86
C TYR A 222 7.66 12.03 22.99
N LYS A 223 6.46 11.51 22.71
CA LYS A 223 5.36 11.44 23.67
C LYS A 223 5.76 10.63 24.90
N GLY A 224 5.85 11.30 26.04
CA GLY A 224 6.12 10.66 27.33
C GLY A 224 7.56 10.77 27.83
N GLU A 225 8.48 11.42 27.10
CA GLU A 225 9.82 11.77 27.61
C GLU A 225 9.79 12.58 28.90
N SER A 226 8.74 13.38 29.09
CA SER A 226 8.51 14.22 30.27
C SER A 226 7.77 13.50 31.42
N ARG A 227 7.41 12.21 31.29
CA ARG A 227 6.80 11.46 32.40
C ARG A 227 7.87 11.02 33.41
N ARG A 228 7.80 11.61 34.60
CA ARG A 228 8.64 11.26 35.77
C ARG A 228 8.68 9.73 35.96
N LYS A 229 9.87 9.11 35.82
CA LYS A 229 10.06 7.68 36.10
C LYS A 229 9.65 7.41 37.54
N ARG A 230 8.60 6.60 37.73
CA ARG A 230 8.13 6.21 39.06
C ARG A 230 9.10 5.15 39.58
N LYS A 231 10.03 5.52 40.49
CA LYS A 231 10.91 4.54 41.14
C LYS A 231 10.04 3.51 41.88
N ARG A 232 10.05 2.27 41.41
CA ARG A 232 9.40 1.15 42.10
C ARG A 232 10.19 0.88 43.39
N SER A 233 9.50 0.72 44.51
CA SER A 233 10.14 0.27 45.76
C SER A 233 10.72 -1.13 45.52
N GLN A 234 12.05 -1.25 45.62
CA GLN A 234 12.77 -2.52 45.50
C GLN A 234 12.44 -3.42 46.69
N ARG A 235 12.01 -4.65 46.41
CA ARG A 235 12.08 -5.75 47.38
C ARG A 235 13.32 -6.59 47.06
N TRP A 236 14.07 -6.91 48.09
CA TRP A 236 15.37 -7.55 48.05
C TRP A 236 15.19 -9.07 47.90
N ASP A 237 14.99 -9.63 46.69
CA ASP A 237 15.27 -11.09 46.55
C ASP A 237 15.34 -11.76 45.15
N TYR A 238 15.40 -11.04 44.03
CA TYR A 238 15.63 -11.72 42.74
C TYR A 238 16.64 -10.96 41.91
N GLY A 239 17.64 -11.69 41.40
CA GLY A 239 18.83 -11.18 40.71
C GLY A 239 18.50 -10.23 39.57
N ASP A 240 19.35 -9.21 39.44
CA ASP A 240 19.28 -8.16 38.43
C ASP A 240 19.31 -8.75 37.01
N SER A 241 18.18 -8.69 36.32
CA SER A 241 18.22 -8.25 34.93
C SER A 241 17.88 -6.76 34.95
N GLU A 242 18.85 -5.90 34.63
CA GLU A 242 18.53 -4.52 34.28
C GLU A 242 17.55 -4.57 33.09
N ASP A 243 16.27 -4.27 33.35
CA ASP A 243 15.29 -4.11 32.27
C ASP A 243 15.83 -3.04 31.32
N LEU A 244 16.23 -3.45 30.11
CA LEU A 244 16.75 -2.56 29.08
C LEU A 244 15.62 -1.62 28.63
N GLU A 245 15.49 -0.47 29.32
CA GLU A 245 14.51 0.55 28.95
C GLU A 245 14.92 1.17 27.61
N LEU A 246 14.30 0.68 26.53
CA LEU A 246 14.45 1.25 25.19
C LEU A 246 14.17 2.77 25.21
N SER A 247 14.97 3.51 24.44
CA SER A 247 14.74 4.93 24.23
C SER A 247 13.36 5.15 23.58
N PRO A 248 12.71 6.31 23.77
CA PRO A 248 11.43 6.63 23.11
C PRO A 248 11.50 6.49 21.58
N SER A 249 12.61 6.90 20.99
CA SER A 249 12.91 6.70 19.57
C SER A 249 12.95 5.21 19.20
N ASP A 250 13.71 4.39 19.95
CA ASP A 250 13.79 2.95 19.69
C ASP A 250 12.45 2.24 19.92
N LYS A 251 11.67 2.68 20.91
CA LYS A 251 10.30 2.19 21.14
C LYS A 251 9.43 2.48 19.94
N PHE A 252 9.42 3.72 19.46
CA PHE A 252 8.63 4.08 18.28
C PHE A 252 9.09 3.32 17.03
N LYS A 253 10.40 3.16 16.84
CA LYS A 253 10.97 2.37 15.75
C LYS A 253 10.49 0.92 15.77
N VAL A 254 10.57 0.26 16.93
CA VAL A 254 10.25 -1.18 17.09
C VAL A 254 8.75 -1.44 17.13
N GLN A 255 7.96 -0.56 17.74
CA GLN A 255 6.52 -0.77 17.95
C GLN A 255 5.63 -0.19 16.85
N CYS A 256 6.14 0.76 16.06
CA CYS A 256 5.37 1.43 15.01
C CYS A 256 6.04 1.34 13.64
N PHE A 257 7.25 1.90 13.48
CA PHE A 257 7.89 2.03 12.17
C PHE A 257 8.16 0.68 11.49
N LEU A 258 8.86 -0.23 12.18
CA LEU A 258 9.20 -1.55 11.64
C LEU A 258 7.96 -2.41 11.39
N PRO A 259 6.97 -2.48 12.30
CA PRO A 259 5.71 -3.20 12.03
C PRO A 259 4.98 -2.73 10.76
N ILE A 260 4.91 -1.42 10.50
CA ILE A 260 4.28 -0.89 9.27
C ILE A 260 5.03 -1.39 8.03
N VAL A 261 6.35 -1.22 8.01
CA VAL A 261 7.20 -1.62 6.87
C VAL A 261 7.13 -3.14 6.64
N ASP A 262 7.19 -3.92 7.71
CA ASP A 262 7.22 -5.38 7.65
C ASP A 262 5.88 -5.95 7.22
N GLN A 263 4.78 -5.38 7.73
CA GLN A 263 3.46 -5.79 7.31
C GLN A 263 3.22 -5.49 5.82
N LEU A 264 3.70 -4.35 5.33
CA LEU A 264 3.66 -4.02 3.90
C LEU A 264 4.49 -5.03 3.09
N LEU A 265 5.69 -5.39 3.53
CA LEU A 265 6.54 -6.37 2.84
C LEU A 265 5.89 -7.74 2.78
N VAL A 266 5.35 -8.24 3.90
CA VAL A 266 4.67 -9.53 3.97
C VAL A 266 3.46 -9.54 3.03
N ALA A 267 2.64 -8.48 3.08
CA ALA A 267 1.46 -8.38 2.24
C ALA A 267 1.82 -8.27 0.75
N LEU A 268 2.81 -7.44 0.37
CA LEU A 268 3.27 -7.35 -1.02
C LEU A 268 3.83 -8.67 -1.53
N LYS A 269 4.64 -9.37 -0.73
CA LYS A 269 5.21 -10.67 -1.11
C LYS A 269 4.11 -11.71 -1.33
N GLN A 270 3.12 -11.77 -0.43
CA GLN A 270 1.96 -12.66 -0.61
C GLN A 270 1.20 -12.37 -1.91
N ARG A 271 1.05 -11.10 -2.29
CA ARG A 271 0.38 -10.71 -3.54
C ARG A 271 1.22 -11.03 -4.77
N ALA A 272 2.53 -10.75 -4.73
CA ALA A 272 3.43 -11.08 -5.82
C ALA A 272 3.46 -12.59 -6.10
N ASN A 273 3.45 -13.41 -5.04
CA ASN A 273 3.42 -14.88 -5.16
C ASN A 273 2.17 -15.40 -5.90
N ALA A 274 1.05 -14.67 -5.86
CA ALA A 274 -0.16 -15.07 -6.58
C ALA A 274 0.00 -15.00 -8.11
N TYR A 275 0.98 -14.24 -8.62
CA TYR A 275 1.29 -14.14 -10.05
C TYR A 275 2.44 -15.04 -10.48
N ASP A 276 3.19 -15.64 -9.54
CA ASP A 276 4.42 -16.37 -9.83
C ASP A 276 4.18 -17.57 -10.77
N THR A 277 3.14 -18.37 -10.50
CA THR A 277 2.78 -19.52 -11.35
C THR A 277 2.42 -19.10 -12.77
N VAL A 278 1.59 -18.07 -12.92
CA VAL A 278 1.15 -17.59 -14.23
C VAL A 278 2.31 -16.91 -14.97
N SER A 279 3.15 -16.15 -14.27
CA SER A 279 4.32 -15.49 -14.85
C SER A 279 5.36 -16.52 -15.30
N LYS A 280 5.58 -17.60 -14.55
CA LYS A 280 6.43 -18.72 -14.99
C LYS A 280 5.86 -19.45 -16.20
N ARG A 281 4.53 -19.62 -16.26
CA ARG A 281 3.88 -20.33 -17.36
C ARG A 281 3.82 -19.53 -18.65
N PHE A 282 3.47 -18.24 -18.58
CA PHE A 282 3.16 -17.42 -19.75
C PHE A 282 4.07 -16.20 -19.94
N GLY A 283 4.95 -15.89 -18.97
CA GLY A 283 5.80 -14.71 -19.05
C GLY A 283 6.78 -14.74 -20.22
N PHE A 284 7.13 -15.92 -20.72
CA PHE A 284 8.00 -16.09 -21.89
C PHE A 284 7.43 -15.45 -23.17
N LEU A 285 6.09 -15.31 -23.28
CA LEU A 285 5.42 -14.76 -24.47
C LEU A 285 5.80 -13.31 -24.80
N LYS A 286 6.29 -12.55 -23.81
CA LYS A 286 6.80 -11.19 -24.05
C LYS A 286 8.26 -11.17 -24.52
N ASN A 287 9.00 -12.20 -24.16
CA ASN A 287 10.45 -12.30 -24.36
C ASN A 287 10.80 -13.31 -25.46
N LEU A 288 9.87 -13.58 -26.39
CA LEU A 288 10.03 -14.58 -27.46
C LEU A 288 11.34 -14.38 -28.23
N GLN A 289 11.75 -13.13 -28.48
CA GLN A 289 12.96 -12.81 -29.24
C GLN A 289 14.27 -12.91 -28.43
N SER A 290 14.21 -12.88 -27.10
CA SER A 290 15.40 -12.86 -26.24
C SER A 290 15.69 -14.20 -25.56
N LEU A 291 14.76 -15.16 -25.63
CA LEU A 291 14.92 -16.51 -25.09
C LEU A 291 15.76 -17.40 -26.01
N SER A 292 16.57 -18.26 -25.41
CA SER A 292 17.21 -19.35 -26.14
C SER A 292 16.17 -20.40 -26.57
N ASN A 293 16.46 -21.14 -27.64
CA ASN A 293 15.58 -22.22 -28.10
C ASN A 293 15.32 -23.27 -26.99
N ASP A 294 16.34 -23.58 -26.18
CA ASP A 294 16.21 -24.52 -25.06
C ASP A 294 15.29 -23.96 -23.96
N GLY A 295 15.48 -22.69 -23.58
CA GLY A 295 14.61 -22.05 -22.58
C GLY A 295 13.17 -21.90 -23.05
N MET A 296 12.96 -21.62 -24.35
CA MET A 296 11.62 -21.58 -24.94
C MET A 296 10.97 -22.97 -24.93
N ARG A 297 11.73 -24.02 -25.22
CA ARG A 297 11.24 -25.40 -25.14
C ARG A 297 10.74 -25.74 -23.74
N ASP A 298 11.50 -25.42 -22.70
CA ASP A 298 11.11 -25.68 -21.31
C ASP A 298 9.79 -24.98 -20.94
N HIS A 299 9.64 -23.72 -21.34
CA HIS A 299 8.40 -22.98 -21.11
C HIS A 299 7.20 -23.55 -21.89
N VAL A 300 7.40 -23.92 -23.15
CA VAL A 300 6.32 -24.50 -23.98
C VAL A 300 5.91 -25.87 -23.44
N LEU A 301 6.88 -26.71 -23.04
CA LEU A 301 6.59 -28.00 -22.40
C LEU A 301 5.75 -27.81 -21.12
N PHE A 302 6.09 -26.82 -20.29
CA PHE A 302 5.30 -26.53 -19.09
C PHE A 302 3.85 -26.11 -19.40
N VAL A 303 3.63 -25.39 -20.51
CA VAL A 303 2.28 -25.07 -21.01
C VAL A 303 1.57 -26.33 -21.49
N CYS A 304 2.22 -27.16 -22.32
CA CYS A 304 1.67 -28.40 -22.85
C CYS A 304 1.30 -29.41 -21.74
N GLU A 305 2.13 -29.55 -20.71
CA GLU A 305 1.85 -30.41 -19.55
C GLU A 305 0.60 -29.94 -18.79
N THR A 306 0.39 -28.63 -18.70
CA THR A 306 -0.77 -28.07 -18.00
C THR A 306 -2.04 -28.18 -18.85
N TYR A 307 -1.94 -27.93 -20.15
CA TYR A 307 -3.06 -27.84 -21.09
C TYR A 307 -2.98 -28.91 -22.18
N PHE A 308 -2.74 -30.16 -21.77
CA PHE A 308 -2.51 -31.30 -22.66
C PHE A 308 -3.73 -31.66 -23.53
N GLU A 309 -4.94 -31.26 -23.11
CA GLU A 309 -6.17 -31.43 -23.89
C GLU A 309 -6.33 -30.35 -24.97
N ASP A 310 -5.64 -29.21 -24.83
CA ASP A 310 -5.80 -28.03 -25.69
C ASP A 310 -4.65 -27.84 -26.68
N VAL A 311 -3.45 -28.29 -26.31
CA VAL A 311 -2.21 -28.02 -27.03
C VAL A 311 -1.50 -29.33 -27.34
N ASP A 312 -1.09 -29.50 -28.60
CA ASP A 312 -0.29 -30.65 -29.01
C ASP A 312 1.02 -30.69 -28.19
N PRO A 313 1.37 -31.83 -27.54
CA PRO A 313 2.62 -31.99 -26.81
C PRO A 313 3.89 -31.72 -27.65
N ASN A 314 3.80 -31.84 -28.96
CA ASN A 314 4.91 -31.64 -29.90
C ASN A 314 4.95 -30.22 -30.52
N CYS A 315 4.12 -29.28 -30.06
CA CYS A 315 4.04 -27.93 -30.64
C CYS A 315 5.29 -27.06 -30.40
N HIS A 316 6.24 -27.50 -29.59
CA HIS A 316 7.48 -26.77 -29.32
C HIS A 316 8.25 -26.37 -30.60
N GLY A 317 8.27 -27.23 -31.62
CA GLY A 317 8.88 -26.93 -32.91
C GLY A 317 8.15 -25.80 -33.66
N GLU A 318 6.82 -25.77 -33.58
CA GLU A 318 5.98 -24.73 -34.18
C GLU A 318 6.19 -23.39 -33.49
N PHE A 319 6.30 -23.36 -32.16
CA PHE A 319 6.60 -22.15 -31.39
C PHE A 319 7.98 -21.56 -31.71
N ILE A 320 9.00 -22.40 -31.89
CA ILE A 320 10.32 -21.96 -32.35
C ILE A 320 10.22 -21.33 -33.74
N HIS A 321 9.50 -21.98 -34.66
CA HIS A 321 9.30 -21.46 -36.00
C HIS A 321 8.54 -20.13 -36.00
N PHE A 322 7.44 -20.06 -35.25
CA PHE A 322 6.64 -18.85 -35.06
C PHE A 322 7.50 -17.70 -34.54
N THR A 323 8.34 -17.95 -33.54
CA THR A 323 9.24 -16.92 -32.97
C THR A 323 10.22 -16.38 -34.01
N SER A 324 10.79 -17.26 -34.83
CA SER A 324 11.68 -16.87 -35.94
C SER A 324 10.97 -16.02 -36.99
N LEU A 325 9.68 -16.27 -37.22
CA LEU A 325 8.85 -15.54 -38.18
C LEU A 325 8.37 -14.20 -37.59
N PHE A 326 7.99 -14.19 -36.32
CA PHE A 326 7.61 -13.01 -35.55
C PHE A 326 8.76 -11.99 -35.46
N ALA A 327 10.01 -12.46 -35.31
CA ALA A 327 11.20 -11.63 -35.34
C ALA A 327 11.43 -10.95 -36.71
N LYS A 328 10.97 -11.56 -37.81
CA LYS A 328 11.05 -10.98 -39.16
C LYS A 328 9.93 -9.98 -39.45
N LEU A 329 8.77 -10.13 -38.80
CA LEU A 329 7.59 -9.29 -38.98
C LEU A 329 7.56 -8.07 -38.05
N SER A 330 8.26 -8.15 -36.91
CA SER A 330 8.34 -7.06 -35.95
C SER A 330 9.43 -6.07 -36.40
N PRO A 331 9.17 -4.75 -36.49
CA PRO A 331 10.23 -3.78 -36.73
C PRO A 331 11.27 -3.86 -35.59
N PRO A 332 12.56 -3.62 -35.87
CA PRO A 332 13.54 -3.50 -34.80
C PRO A 332 13.11 -2.34 -33.89
N ASN A 333 12.99 -2.64 -32.59
CA ASN A 333 12.69 -1.66 -31.54
C ASN A 333 13.74 -0.55 -31.46
#